data_AF-X1EZV2-F1
#
_entry.id   AF-X1EZV2-F1
#
_cell.length_a   1.000
_cell.length_b   1.000
_cell.length_c   1.000
_cell.angle_alpha   90.00
_cell.angle_beta   90.00
_cell.angle_gamma   90.00
#
_symmetry.space_group_name_H-M   'P 1'
#
loop_
_entity.id
_entity.type
_entity.pdbx_description
1 polymer ?
#
loop_
_entity_poly.entity_id
_entity_poly.type
_entity_poly.pdbx_seq_one_letter_code
_entity_poly.pdbx_strand_id
1 'polypeptide(L)' 'MSSILIKNIKEIVTMDSERTRLKSCSLLIKDNKINKIACDIKFPA' A
#
# COMPACT_ATOMS: atom_id res chain seq x y z
N MET A 1 5.96 6.44 -16.50
CA MET A 1 6.03 6.50 -15.03
C MET A 1 6.08 5.08 -14.51
N SER A 2 6.97 4.81 -13.55
CA SER A 2 7.06 3.49 -12.96
C SER A 2 6.12 3.39 -11.76
N SER A 3 5.44 2.25 -11.62
CA SER A 3 4.55 1.99 -10.51
C SER A 3 4.73 0.57 -10.02
N ILE A 4 4.71 0.42 -8.70
CA ILE A 4 4.75 -0.89 -8.04
C ILE A 4 3.47 -1.03 -7.24
N LEU A 5 2.75 -2.11 -7.47
CA LEU A 5 1.58 -2.48 -6.69
C LEU A 5 1.84 -3.80 -5.98
N ILE A 6 1.88 -3.74 -4.65
CA ILE A 6 1.95 -4.92 -3.80
C ILE A 6 0.52 -5.22 -3.33
N LYS A 7 -0.07 -6.32 -3.82
CA LYS A 7 -1.45 -6.70 -3.53
C LYS A 7 -1.56 -7.66 -2.36
N ASN A 8 -2.70 -7.63 -1.66
CA ASN A 8 -3.12 -8.62 -0.68
C ASN A 8 -2.07 -8.89 0.42
N ILE A 9 -1.46 -7.83 0.94
CA ILE A 9 -0.50 -7.92 2.03
C ILE A 9 -1.26 -8.32 3.29
N LYS A 10 -0.81 -9.40 3.94
CA LYS A 10 -1.41 -9.92 5.17
C LYS A 10 -1.51 -8.84 6.25
N GLU A 11 -0.42 -8.12 6.48
CA GLU A 11 -0.32 -7.04 7.47
C GLU A 11 0.73 -6.02 7.03
N ILE A 12 0.37 -4.74 7.07
CA ILE A 12 1.26 -3.59 6.90
C ILE A 12 1.35 -2.92 8.27
N VAL A 13 2.56 -2.83 8.81
CA VAL A 13 2.83 -2.06 10.03
C VAL A 13 3.36 -0.70 9.59
N THR A 14 2.59 0.36 9.84
CA THR A 14 3.08 1.73 9.62
C THR A 14 4.00 2.10 10.78
N MET A 15 5.00 2.93 10.48
CA MET A 15 5.91 3.49 11.49
C MET A 15 5.49 4.92 11.82
N ASP A 16 4.17 5.20 11.82
CA ASP A 16 3.62 6.44 12.34
C ASP A 16 3.67 6.44 13.88
N SER A 17 3.24 7.55 14.50
CA SER A 17 3.24 7.71 15.95
C SER A 17 2.40 6.65 16.68
N GLU A 18 1.39 6.10 16.01
CA GLU A 18 0.46 5.13 16.58
C GLU A 18 0.84 3.68 16.25
N ARG A 19 1.85 3.48 15.38
CA ARG A 19 2.24 2.18 14.80
C ARG A 19 1.06 1.42 14.22
N THR A 20 0.25 2.11 13.41
CA THR A 20 -0.98 1.55 12.84
C THR A 20 -0.72 0.23 12.10
N ARG A 21 -1.56 -0.76 12.34
CA ARG A 21 -1.49 -2.08 11.68
C ARG A 21 -2.67 -2.27 10.75
N LEU A 22 -2.40 -2.28 9.45
CA LEU A 22 -3.40 -2.44 8.41
C LEU A 22 -3.39 -3.87 7.89
N LYS A 23 -4.48 -4.61 8.09
CA LYS A 23 -4.60 -6.01 7.68
C LYS A 23 -5.28 -6.14 6.33
N SER A 24 -4.84 -7.11 5.53
CA SER A 24 -5.42 -7.42 4.21
C SER A 24 -5.48 -6.22 3.27
N CYS A 25 -4.42 -5.40 3.29
CA CYS A 25 -4.30 -4.19 2.49
C CYS A 25 -3.33 -4.35 1.31
N SER A 26 -3.42 -3.42 0.36
CA SER A 26 -2.50 -3.28 -0.76
C SER A 26 -1.75 -1.95 -0.67
N LEU A 27 -0.53 -1.90 -1.21
CA LEU A 27 0.33 -0.71 -1.24
C LEU A 27 0.65 -0.34 -2.69
N LEU A 28 0.30 0.88 -3.08
CA LEU A 28 0.66 1.46 -4.37
C LEU A 28 1.78 2.48 -4.21
N ILE A 29 2.90 2.22 -4.88
CA ILE A 29 4.05 3.10 -5.00
C ILE A 29 4.05 3.66 -6.41
N LYS A 30 4.14 4.99 -6.54
CA LYS A 30 4.36 5.67 -7.82
C LYS A 30 5.68 6.40 -7.75
N ASP A 31 6.52 6.18 -8.76
CA ASP A 31 7.89 6.68 -8.82
C ASP A 31 8.67 6.29 -7.55
N ASN A 32 8.85 7.21 -6.61
CA ASN A 32 9.56 6.99 -5.35
C ASN A 32 8.74 7.29 -4.09
N LYS A 33 7.40 7.41 -4.21
CA LYS A 33 6.53 7.75 -3.08
C LYS A 33 5.38 6.74 -2.92
N ILE A 34 5.00 6.52 -1.66
CA ILE A 34 3.76 5.83 -1.34
C ILE A 34 2.61 6.72 -1.80
N ASN A 35 1.84 6.24 -2.78
CA ASN A 35 0.70 6.96 -3.34
C ASN A 35 -0.60 6.59 -2.64
N LYS A 36 -0.79 5.31 -2.28
CA LYS A 36 -2.02 4.85 -1.60
C LYS A 36 -1.79 3.55 -0.84
N ILE A 37 -2.45 3.43 0.31
CA ILE A 37 -2.64 2.17 1.04
C ILE A 37 -4.15 1.95 1.17
N ALA A 38 -4.67 0.82 0.70
CA ALA A 38 -6.10 0.49 0.78
C ALA A 38 -6.34 -1.02 0.62
N CYS A 39 -7.44 -1.54 1.16
CA CYS A 39 -7.82 -2.95 1.04
C CYS A 39 -7.96 -3.41 -0.41
N ASP A 40 -8.65 -2.60 -1.22
CA ASP A 40 -8.82 -2.83 -2.66
C ASP A 40 -8.26 -1.65 -3.45
N ILE A 41 -7.29 -1.92 -4.33
CA ILE A 41 -6.73 -0.95 -5.27
C ILE A 41 -7.00 -1.47 -6.67
N LYS A 42 -8.03 -0.89 -7.31
CA LYS A 42 -8.27 -1.03 -8.74
C LYS A 42 -7.18 -0.29 -9.50
N PHE A 43 -6.18 -1.04 -9.95
CA PHE A 43 -5.11 -0.54 -10.80
C PHE A 43 -5.35 -1.07 -12.22
N PRO A 44 -5.66 -0.20 -13.18
CA PRO A 44 -5.83 -0.62 -14.57
C PRO A 44 -4.53 -1.24 -15.08
N ALA A 45 -4.67 -2.33 -15.84
CA ALA A 45 -3.56 -2.96 -16.55
C ALA A 45 -3.04 -2.04 -17.66
#